data_AF-A0AAJ5EEI3-F1
#
_entry.id   AF-A0AAJ5EEI3-F1
#
_cell.length_a   1.000
_cell.length_b   1.000
_cell.length_c   1.000
_cell.angle_alpha   90.00
_cell.angle_beta   90.00
_cell.angle_gamma   90.00
#
_symmetry.space_group_name_H-M   'P 1'
#
loop_
_entity.id
_entity.type
_entity.pdbx_description
1 polymer ?
#
loop_
_entity_poly.entity_id
_entity_poly.type
_entity_poly.pdbx_seq_one_letter_code
_entity_poly.pdbx_strand_id
1 'polypeptide(L)'
;MSDDILPNTQEEKPVDGPTLTFKQKIEKYDELKSVRSQVAIQTADVWQLHKGLFKATHEAGSDEHCELCQRFHYLFELHHELGNQLDIMKKELGFLKTKEKN
;
A
#
# COMPACT_ATOMS: atom_id res chain seq x y z
N MET A 1 -45.46 -26.41 -26.29
CA MET A 1 -45.63 -25.10 -25.65
C MET A 1 -44.35 -24.83 -24.91
N SER A 2 -43.69 -23.73 -25.27
CA SER A 2 -42.34 -23.35 -24.85
C SER A 2 -42.39 -22.73 -23.47
N ASP A 3 -41.58 -23.22 -22.53
CA ASP A 3 -41.25 -22.49 -21.31
C ASP A 3 -39.78 -22.06 -21.41
N ASP A 4 -39.60 -20.82 -21.84
CA ASP A 4 -38.33 -20.10 -21.86
C ASP A 4 -37.80 -19.95 -20.43
N ILE A 5 -36.76 -20.70 -20.10
CA ILE A 5 -35.97 -20.47 -18.88
C ILE A 5 -34.99 -19.34 -19.20
N LEU A 6 -35.38 -18.12 -18.86
CA LEU A 6 -34.48 -16.95 -18.84
C LEU A 6 -33.29 -17.23 -17.91
N PRO A 7 -32.04 -16.91 -18.31
CA PRO A 7 -30.90 -16.99 -17.42
C PRO A 7 -31.07 -15.94 -16.31
N ASN A 8 -31.16 -16.43 -15.07
CA ASN A 8 -31.08 -15.65 -13.85
C ASN A 8 -29.76 -14.88 -13.85
N THR A 9 -29.80 -13.66 -14.38
CA THR A 9 -28.68 -12.73 -14.32
C THR A 9 -28.72 -12.17 -12.91
N GLN A 10 -28.10 -12.89 -11.97
CA GLN A 10 -27.73 -12.31 -10.70
C GLN A 10 -26.67 -11.25 -11.03
N GLU A 11 -27.13 -10.02 -11.29
CA GLU A 11 -26.30 -8.84 -11.16
C GLU A 11 -25.69 -8.92 -9.77
N GLU A 12 -24.38 -9.21 -9.71
CA GLU A 12 -23.57 -8.97 -8.54
C GLU A 12 -23.74 -7.50 -8.19
N LYS A 13 -24.61 -7.22 -7.22
CA LYS A 13 -24.67 -5.91 -6.59
C LYS A 13 -23.23 -5.58 -6.18
N PRO A 14 -22.68 -4.41 -6.54
CA PRO A 14 -21.42 -3.99 -5.99
C PRO A 14 -21.58 -4.06 -4.48
N VAL A 15 -20.68 -4.79 -3.82
CA VAL A 15 -20.56 -4.74 -2.37
C VAL A 15 -20.04 -3.34 -2.08
N ASP A 16 -20.96 -2.39 -1.97
CA ASP A 16 -20.71 -0.99 -1.67
C ASP A 16 -20.19 -0.92 -0.22
N GLY A 17 -18.89 -1.18 -0.07
CA GLY A 17 -18.14 -0.56 1.01
C GLY A 17 -18.35 0.96 0.94
N PRO A 18 -18.26 1.68 2.06
CA PRO A 18 -18.51 3.11 2.06
C PRO A 18 -17.59 3.81 1.07
N THR A 19 -18.16 4.30 -0.04
CA THR A 19 -17.43 5.06 -1.04
C THR A 19 -16.99 6.37 -0.40
N LEU A 20 -15.68 6.53 -0.22
CA LEU A 20 -15.11 7.77 0.32
C LEU A 20 -15.47 8.95 -0.59
N THR A 21 -15.93 10.04 0.01
CA THR A 21 -16.11 11.34 -0.67
C THR A 21 -14.77 11.85 -1.20
N PHE A 22 -14.80 12.78 -2.18
CA PHE A 22 -13.59 13.38 -2.74
C PHE A 22 -12.68 13.99 -1.66
N LYS A 23 -13.26 14.71 -0.69
CA LYS A 23 -12.53 15.30 0.45
C LYS A 23 -11.86 14.22 1.31
N GLN A 24 -12.59 13.15 1.65
CA GLN A 24 -12.04 12.04 2.43
C GLN A 24 -10.91 11.30 1.68
N LYS A 25 -11.00 11.20 0.35
CA LYS A 25 -9.92 10.63 -0.46
C LYS A 25 -8.65 11.50 -0.44
N ILE A 26 -8.78 12.83 -0.43
CA ILE A 26 -7.64 13.74 -0.28
C ILE A 26 -7.01 13.56 1.11
N GLU A 27 -7.82 13.58 2.17
CA GLU A 27 -7.33 13.39 3.54
C GLU A 27 -6.60 12.05 3.69
N LYS A 28 -7.16 10.97 3.12
CA LYS A 28 -6.53 9.64 3.12
C LYS A 28 -5.23 9.61 2.31
N TYR A 29 -5.18 10.32 1.18
CA TYR A 29 -3.96 10.42 0.37
C TYR A 29 -2.82 11.11 1.15
N ASP A 30 -3.12 12.20 1.85
CA ASP A 30 -2.12 12.90 2.67
C ASP A 30 -1.70 12.09 3.90
N GLU A 31 -2.62 11.34 4.53
CA GLU A 31 -2.30 10.38 5.59
C GLU A 31 -1.30 9.32 5.08
N LEU A 32 -1.60 8.66 3.96
CA LEU A 32 -0.72 7.64 3.39
C LEU A 32 0.64 8.19 2.98
N LYS A 33 0.72 9.43 2.50
CA LYS A 33 2.00 10.10 2.24
C LYS A 33 2.82 10.25 3.52
N SER A 34 2.19 10.72 4.60
CA SER A 34 2.86 10.86 5.89
C SER A 34 3.37 9.52 6.41
N VAL A 35 2.54 8.47 6.35
CA VAL A 35 2.92 7.11 6.74
C VAL A 35 4.11 6.62 5.91
N ARG A 36 4.06 6.77 4.58
CA ARG A 36 5.16 6.37 3.69
C ARG A 36 6.47 7.09 4.02
N SER A 37 6.42 8.40 4.32
CA SER A 37 7.59 9.16 4.74
C SER A 37 8.18 8.65 6.05
N GLN A 38 7.34 8.31 7.04
CA GLN A 38 7.80 7.73 8.30
C GLN A 38 8.45 6.35 8.10
N VAL A 39 7.87 5.50 7.24
CA VAL A 39 8.45 4.19 6.90
C VAL A 39 9.82 4.38 6.24
N ALA A 40 9.97 5.33 5.31
CA ALA A 40 11.26 5.61 4.67
C ALA A 40 12.35 6.03 5.69
N ILE A 41 11.99 6.85 6.68
CA ILE A 41 12.91 7.24 7.77
C ILE A 41 13.31 6.01 8.58
N GLN A 42 12.34 5.18 8.99
CA GLN A 42 12.62 3.96 9.75
C GLN A 42 13.47 2.96 8.97
N THR A 43 13.25 2.82 7.65
CA THR A 43 14.08 1.96 6.79
C THR A 43 15.52 2.44 6.79
N ALA A 44 15.74 3.76 6.69
CA ALA A 44 17.08 4.34 6.73
C ALA A 44 17.75 4.13 8.10
N ASP A 45 17.02 4.30 9.20
CA ASP A 45 17.54 4.09 10.56
C ASP A 45 17.96 2.63 10.79
N VAL A 46 17.12 1.68 10.38
CA VAL A 46 17.44 0.24 10.47
C VAL A 46 18.66 -0.11 9.64
N TRP A 47 18.78 0.45 8.43
CA TRP A 47 19.94 0.26 7.57
C TRP A 47 21.24 0.78 8.18
N GLN A 48 21.21 1.96 8.81
CA GLN A 48 22.39 2.53 9.49
C GLN A 48 22.80 1.70 10.71
N LEU A 49 21.82 1.25 11.51
CA LEU A 49 22.07 0.38 12.65
C LEU A 49 22.67 -0.97 12.19
N HIS A 50 22.08 -1.56 11.14
CA HIS A 50 22.55 -2.84 10.60
C HIS A 50 23.97 -2.75 10.06
N LYS A 51 24.32 -1.69 9.31
CA LYS A 51 25.70 -1.45 8.86
C LYS A 51 26.72 -1.43 10.00
N GLY A 52 26.38 -0.81 11.13
CA GLY A 52 27.25 -0.76 12.30
C GLY A 52 27.45 -2.11 12.98
N LEU A 53 26.45 -2.98 12.91
CA LEU A 53 26.46 -4.30 13.56
C LEU A 53 26.82 -5.45 12.61
N PHE A 54 26.86 -5.20 11.31
CA PHE A 54 26.96 -6.21 10.24
C PHE A 54 28.10 -7.20 10.44
N LYS A 55 29.29 -6.74 10.83
CA LYS A 55 30.43 -7.62 11.10
C LYS A 55 30.15 -8.58 12.27
N ALA A 56 29.53 -8.10 13.34
CA ALA A 56 29.24 -8.91 14.52
C ALA A 56 28.15 -9.95 14.25
N THR A 57 27.17 -9.64 13.39
CA THR A 57 26.05 -10.53 13.09
C THR A 57 26.26 -11.44 11.88
N HIS A 58 27.03 -11.04 10.86
CA HIS A 58 27.12 -11.80 9.59
C HIS A 58 28.50 -12.42 9.32
N GLU A 59 29.61 -11.86 9.80
CA GLU A 59 30.94 -12.50 9.62
C GLU A 59 31.10 -13.79 10.46
N ALA A 60 30.25 -13.98 11.47
CA ALA A 60 30.20 -15.20 12.30
C ALA A 60 29.49 -16.40 11.63
N GLY A 61 28.94 -16.22 10.41
CA GLY A 61 28.43 -17.33 9.59
C GLY A 61 27.03 -17.85 9.95
N SER A 62 26.32 -17.19 10.86
CA SER A 62 24.94 -17.52 11.23
C SER A 62 24.07 -16.29 11.07
N ASP A 63 23.20 -16.25 10.05
CA ASP A 63 21.77 -16.00 10.28
C ASP A 63 21.09 -15.51 9.00
N GLU A 64 20.39 -16.45 8.36
CA GLU A 64 19.24 -16.17 7.50
C GLU A 64 18.08 -15.48 8.28
N HIS A 65 18.21 -15.36 9.61
CA HIS A 65 17.20 -14.85 10.54
C HIS A 65 17.62 -13.55 11.26
N CYS A 66 18.57 -12.78 10.73
CA CYS A 66 18.94 -11.51 11.35
C CYS A 66 17.71 -10.59 11.43
N GLU A 67 17.25 -10.29 12.66
CA GLU A 67 16.05 -9.48 12.91
C GLU A 67 16.12 -8.11 12.22
N LEU A 68 17.33 -7.52 12.14
CA LEU A 68 17.55 -6.25 11.45
C LEU A 68 17.39 -6.38 9.93
N CYS A 69 17.85 -7.47 9.32
CA CYS A 69 17.60 -7.75 7.91
C CYS A 69 16.10 -7.93 7.65
N GLN A 70 15.42 -8.76 8.45
CA GLN A 70 13.99 -8.99 8.30
C GLN A 70 13.18 -7.70 8.46
N ARG A 71 13.52 -6.88 9.46
CA ARG A 71 12.90 -5.57 9.67
C ARG A 71 13.17 -4.62 8.52
N PHE A 72 14.38 -4.59 7.98
CA PHE A 72 14.71 -3.79 6.80
C PHE A 72 13.85 -4.21 5.60
N HIS A 73 13.79 -5.51 5.31
CA HIS A 73 12.99 -6.06 4.21
C HIS A 73 11.50 -5.70 4.35
N TYR A 74 10.93 -5.89 5.54
CA TYR A 74 9.54 -5.53 5.83
C TYR A 74 9.26 -4.03 5.58
N LEU A 75 10.10 -3.14 6.13
CA LEU A 75 9.91 -1.70 5.96
C LEU A 75 10.11 -1.26 4.50
N PHE A 76 11.05 -1.88 3.78
CA PHE A 76 11.28 -1.62 2.37
C PHE A 76 10.07 -2.01 1.51
N GLU A 77 9.53 -3.21 1.72
CA GLU A 77 8.32 -3.68 1.03
C GLU A 77 7.10 -2.81 1.36
N LEU A 78 6.92 -2.46 2.64
CA LEU A 78 5.85 -1.57 3.07
C LEU A 78 5.94 -0.19 2.42
N HIS A 79 7.14 0.39 2.33
CA HIS A 79 7.35 1.66 1.63
C HIS A 79 6.98 1.57 0.15
N HIS A 80 7.29 0.44 -0.50
CA HIS A 80 6.95 0.20 -1.90
C HIS A 80 5.44 0.07 -2.11
N GLU A 81 4.77 -0.72 -1.25
CA GLU A 81 3.33 -0.93 -1.31
C GLU A 81 2.55 0.36 -1.08
N LEU A 82 2.95 1.16 -0.10
CA LEU A 82 2.39 2.51 0.11
C LEU A 82 2.61 3.41 -1.11
N GLY A 83 3.74 3.28 -1.80
CA GLY A 83 3.98 3.97 -3.07
C GLY A 83 2.96 3.60 -4.14
N ASN A 84 2.70 2.31 -4.33
CA ASN A 84 1.72 1.82 -5.29
C ASN A 84 0.31 2.33 -4.97
N GLN A 85 -0.10 2.29 -3.69
CA GLN A 85 -1.40 2.79 -3.25
C GLN A 85 -1.56 4.29 -3.52
N LEU A 86 -0.52 5.07 -3.25
CA LEU A 86 -0.51 6.51 -3.54
C LEU A 86 -0.64 6.79 -5.05
N ASP A 87 0.00 6.00 -5.89
CA ASP A 87 -0.11 6.15 -7.35
C ASP A 87 -1.52 5.83 -7.86
N ILE A 88 -2.17 4.80 -7.30
CA ILE A 88 -3.58 4.47 -7.59
C ILE A 88 -4.49 5.63 -7.16
N MET A 89 -4.38 6.09 -5.92
CA MET A 89 -5.20 7.18 -5.39
C MET A 89 -5.00 8.49 -6.15
N LYS A 90 -3.76 8.79 -6.57
CA LYS A 90 -3.47 9.97 -7.39
C LYS A 90 -4.21 9.94 -8.72
N LYS A 91 -4.30 8.77 -9.37
CA LYS A 91 -5.08 8.58 -10.60
C LYS A 91 -6.57 8.77 -10.35
N GLU A 92 -7.10 8.18 -9.28
CA GLU A 92 -8.51 8.33 -8.91
C GLU A 92 -8.89 9.79 -8.63
N LEU A 93 -8.08 10.52 -7.86
CA LEU A 93 -8.30 11.93 -7.56
C LEU A 93 -8.26 12.79 -8.84
N GLY A 94 -7.35 12.49 -9.76
CA GLY A 94 -7.30 13.17 -11.07
C GLY A 94 -8.56 12.93 -11.91
N PHE A 95 -9.08 11.69 -11.93
CA PHE A 95 -10.31 11.35 -12.63
C PHE A 95 -11.54 12.02 -12.01
N LEU A 96 -11.66 12.02 -10.68
CA LEU A 96 -12.77 12.67 -9.97
C LEU A 96 -12.79 14.19 -10.22
N LYS A 97 -11.61 14.85 -10.19
CA LYS A 97 -11.49 16.27 -10.52
C LYS A 97 -11.91 16.61 -11.95
N THR A 98 -11.81 15.65 -12.87
CA THR A 98 -12.20 15.83 -14.27
C THR A 98 -13.71 15.66 -14.44
N LYS A 99 -14.32 14.73 -13.69
CA LYS A 99 -15.78 14.55 -13.64
C LYS A 99 -16.52 15.74 -13.03
N GLU A 100 -15.96 16.42 -12.04
CA GLU A 100 -16.58 17.63 -11.45
C GLU A 100 -16.58 18.85 -12.40
N LYS A 101 -15.82 18.81 -13.49
CA LYS A 101 -15.69 19.92 -14.45
C LYS A 101 -16.53 19.75 -15.73
N ASN A 102 -17.15 18.59 -15.92
CA ASN A 102 -18.01 18.26 -17.06
C ASN A 102 -19.47 18.19 -16.61
#